data_AF-A0AAD3HT48-F1
#
_entry.id   AF-A0AAD3HT48-F1
#
_cell.length_a   1.000
_cell.length_b   1.000
_cell.length_c   1.000
_cell.angle_alpha   90.00
_cell.angle_beta   90.00
_cell.angle_gamma   90.00
#
_symmetry.space_group_name_H-M   'P 1'
#
loop_
_entity.id
_entity.type
_entity.pdbx_description
1 polymer ?
#
loop_
_entity_poly.entity_id
_entity_poly.type
_entity_poly.pdbx_seq_one_letter_code
_entity_poly.pdbx_strand_id
1 'polypeptide(L)'
;VGQRIRDEILAVQHRNGCKGGMMEEWHQKLHNNTSPDDVVICQALLDYIAAGLDLRAYWSTLHAAGITAQRLASFDRPIRSEPRFSGQQAAGLQRDLRAYLQTLRAVHGGDDLRSAADNVLGFEQRDMKGYHISVPPVPHVTSPQLATHLRALLALHDHLATANTNNSVSTAAAASTATSTATSTAADAASATSAAAAGPVVRHRSLHRPADVASLCGLPGAVRFMEMAVEARHLIRPFLDGGEAACGGRLVDVVFLDLALESALRTTLEGQMTAIRQLVAEATQPYIASSTAAAASHAAHVGSNGSSSGLGQQRRPPPAAPVAEAQAAADALSQVLEVLRAAVEAVALSSCPNDDLVAANKWLRLLATQADPRDARDRMLQTLALLERLQRAVAAQAVALLGLLQPAAEQLGGRLGVRQESLPHAGEEAVRGGPAAPLAQLLALLEPPLRRATGGSVWQIISRGGGDGSGTGDSGGGNNTVLAGWLREEPHLAAVQHEIMTHQPTVLLVDGITGSEEIPQGCVA
;
A
#
# COMPACT_ATOMS: atom_id res chain seq x y z
N VAL A 1 -22.67 20.49 -11.55
CA VAL A 1 -21.71 19.59 -12.22
C VAL A 1 -22.35 18.78 -13.35
N GLY A 2 -23.42 18.01 -13.12
CA GLY A 2 -24.05 17.18 -14.17
C GLY A 2 -24.53 17.95 -15.42
N GLN A 3 -25.07 19.17 -15.27
CA GLN A 3 -25.43 20.01 -16.42
C GLN A 3 -24.22 20.39 -17.29
N ARG A 4 -23.07 20.66 -16.66
CA ARG A 4 -21.82 21.05 -17.33
C ARG A 4 -21.29 19.93 -18.23
N ILE A 5 -21.34 18.69 -17.75
CA ILE A 5 -20.90 17.50 -18.50
C ILE A 5 -21.72 17.32 -19.78
N ARG A 6 -23.04 17.51 -19.69
CA ARG A 6 -23.95 17.45 -20.84
C ARG A 6 -23.64 18.53 -21.88
N ASP A 7 -23.44 19.77 -21.43
CA ASP A 7 -23.19 20.90 -22.32
C ASP A 7 -21.82 20.76 -23.02
N GLU A 8 -20.82 20.22 -22.32
CA GLU A 8 -19.48 19.96 -22.87
C GLU A 8 -19.47 18.88 -23.94
N ILE A 9 -20.11 17.72 -23.73
CA ILE A 9 -20.16 16.68 -24.77
C ILE A 9 -20.92 17.14 -26.02
N LEU A 10 -21.98 17.94 -25.86
CA LEU A 10 -22.65 18.60 -26.98
C LEU A 10 -21.71 19.55 -27.75
N ALA A 11 -20.87 20.28 -27.02
CA ALA A 11 -19.89 21.16 -27.63
C ALA A 11 -18.82 20.39 -28.41
N VAL A 12 -18.38 19.22 -27.92
CA VAL A 12 -17.47 18.29 -28.63
C VAL A 12 -18.13 17.80 -29.92
N GLN A 13 -19.38 17.32 -29.83
CA GLN A 13 -20.11 16.80 -30.99
C GLN A 13 -20.27 17.84 -32.09
N HIS A 14 -20.67 19.05 -31.71
CA HIS A 14 -20.89 20.13 -32.66
C HIS A 14 -19.58 20.62 -33.30
N ARG A 15 -18.49 20.74 -32.52
CA ARG A 15 -17.19 21.21 -33.06
C ARG A 15 -16.61 20.25 -34.09
N ASN A 16 -16.82 18.95 -33.87
CA ASN A 16 -16.23 17.91 -34.69
C ASN A 16 -17.22 17.31 -35.70
N GLY A 17 -18.46 17.81 -35.77
CA GLY A 17 -19.48 17.30 -36.68
C GLY A 17 -19.78 15.81 -36.50
N CYS A 18 -19.63 15.28 -35.28
CA CYS A 18 -19.78 13.85 -34.99
C CYS A 18 -21.10 13.51 -34.27
N LYS A 19 -22.12 14.34 -34.46
CA LYS A 19 -23.45 14.10 -33.91
C LYS A 19 -24.08 12.85 -34.57
N GLY A 20 -24.73 12.02 -33.77
CA GLY A 20 -25.38 10.77 -34.20
C GLY A 20 -24.61 9.51 -33.78
N GLY A 21 -25.23 8.35 -34.02
CA GLY A 21 -24.68 7.05 -33.64
C GLY A 21 -24.28 6.99 -32.16
N MET A 22 -23.11 6.40 -31.90
CA MET A 22 -22.57 6.21 -30.55
C MET A 22 -22.45 7.52 -29.77
N MET A 23 -22.02 8.61 -30.40
CA MET A 23 -21.83 9.88 -29.71
C MET A 23 -23.15 10.43 -29.17
N GLU A 24 -24.22 10.40 -29.97
CA GLU A 24 -25.54 10.84 -29.53
C GLU A 24 -26.08 9.92 -28.43
N GLU A 25 -25.95 8.60 -28.58
CA GLU A 25 -26.37 7.64 -27.56
C GLU A 25 -25.63 7.87 -26.23
N TRP A 26 -24.32 8.14 -26.27
CA TRP A 26 -23.53 8.45 -25.09
C TRP A 26 -23.94 9.78 -24.45
N HIS A 27 -24.19 10.81 -25.26
CA HIS A 27 -24.74 12.07 -24.77
C HIS A 27 -26.11 11.88 -24.09
N GLN A 28 -27.00 11.07 -24.68
CA GLN A 28 -28.27 10.70 -24.07
C GLN A 28 -28.05 9.96 -22.74
N LYS A 29 -27.12 9.02 -22.66
CA LYS A 29 -26.76 8.34 -21.40
C LYS A 29 -26.38 9.32 -20.29
N LEU A 30 -25.56 10.32 -20.62
CA LEU A 30 -25.12 11.36 -19.70
C LEU A 30 -26.26 12.27 -19.19
N HIS A 31 -27.44 12.24 -19.81
CA HIS A 31 -28.61 12.97 -19.30
C HIS A 31 -29.21 12.41 -18.02
N ASN A 32 -29.14 11.09 -17.82
CA ASN A 32 -29.67 10.48 -16.62
C ASN A 32 -28.64 10.58 -15.50
N ASN A 33 -27.50 9.94 -15.68
CA ASN A 33 -26.38 9.96 -14.74
C ASN A 33 -25.06 9.81 -15.49
N THR A 34 -24.06 10.56 -15.04
CA THR A 34 -22.67 10.27 -15.40
C THR A 34 -22.11 9.24 -14.42
N SER A 35 -21.21 8.36 -14.86
CA SER A 35 -20.61 7.28 -14.07
C SER A 35 -19.12 7.10 -14.37
N PRO A 36 -18.35 6.37 -13.54
CA PRO A 36 -16.94 6.07 -13.82
C PRO A 36 -16.71 5.41 -15.19
N ASP A 37 -17.65 4.58 -15.65
CA ASP A 37 -17.64 4.02 -17.01
C ASP A 37 -17.50 5.10 -18.11
N ASP A 38 -17.98 6.33 -17.91
CA ASP A 38 -17.84 7.42 -18.89
C ASP A 38 -16.39 7.89 -19.08
N VAL A 39 -15.56 7.80 -18.03
CA VAL A 39 -14.13 8.08 -18.12
C VAL A 39 -13.46 7.06 -19.04
N VAL A 40 -13.82 5.78 -18.88
CA VAL A 40 -13.31 4.67 -19.70
C VAL A 40 -13.82 4.77 -21.14
N ILE A 41 -15.10 5.09 -21.34
CA ILE A 41 -15.68 5.29 -22.68
C ILE A 41 -14.94 6.42 -23.40
N CYS A 42 -14.69 7.55 -22.73
CA CYS A 42 -13.96 8.66 -23.31
C CYS A 42 -12.49 8.29 -23.63
N GLN A 43 -11.83 7.52 -22.76
CA GLN A 43 -10.48 7.00 -22.99
C GLN A 43 -10.44 6.04 -24.19
N ALA A 44 -11.40 5.11 -24.28
CA ALA A 44 -11.51 4.18 -25.40
C ALA A 44 -11.70 4.89 -26.75
N LEU A 45 -12.43 6.01 -26.78
CA LEU A 45 -12.56 6.84 -27.98
C LEU A 45 -11.23 7.55 -28.35
N LEU A 46 -10.41 7.94 -27.38
CA LEU A 46 -9.08 8.49 -27.65
C LEU A 46 -8.13 7.41 -28.19
N ASP A 47 -8.17 6.20 -27.63
CA ASP A 47 -7.35 5.08 -28.07
C ASP A 47 -7.77 4.58 -29.47
N TYR A 48 -9.08 4.59 -29.75
CA TYR A 48 -9.63 4.40 -31.10
C TYR A 48 -9.03 5.37 -32.11
N ILE A 49 -8.98 6.66 -31.77
CA ILE A 49 -8.41 7.70 -32.64
C ILE A 49 -6.90 7.52 -32.80
N ALA A 50 -6.19 7.26 -31.70
CA ALA A 50 -4.73 7.07 -31.70
C ALA A 50 -4.30 5.84 -32.53
N ALA A 51 -5.12 4.80 -32.55
CA ALA A 51 -4.90 3.59 -33.35
C ALA A 51 -5.33 3.74 -34.83
N GLY A 52 -5.59 4.95 -35.30
CA GLY A 52 -6.00 5.19 -36.69
C GLY A 52 -7.43 4.73 -36.99
N LEU A 53 -8.34 4.87 -36.02
CA LEU A 53 -9.74 4.49 -36.12
C LEU A 53 -9.96 2.95 -36.17
N ASP A 54 -9.12 2.19 -35.45
CA ASP A 54 -9.27 0.73 -35.30
C ASP A 54 -10.21 0.39 -34.13
N LEU A 55 -11.37 -0.20 -34.44
CA LEU A 55 -12.35 -0.67 -33.45
C LEU A 55 -11.77 -1.68 -32.46
N ARG A 56 -10.70 -2.41 -32.80
CA ARG A 56 -10.03 -3.33 -31.87
C ARG A 56 -9.41 -2.58 -30.69
N ALA A 57 -8.84 -1.39 -30.91
CA ALA A 57 -8.28 -0.58 -29.84
C ALA A 57 -9.38 -0.05 -28.90
N TYR A 58 -10.51 0.37 -29.48
CA TYR A 58 -11.71 0.77 -28.73
C TYR A 58 -12.19 -0.34 -27.79
N TRP A 59 -12.47 -1.52 -28.35
CA TRP A 59 -12.98 -2.66 -27.58
C TRP A 59 -11.96 -3.23 -26.60
N SER A 60 -10.66 -3.24 -26.94
CA SER A 60 -9.58 -3.64 -26.02
C SER A 60 -9.59 -2.78 -24.75
N THR A 61 -9.70 -1.47 -24.90
CA THR A 61 -9.74 -0.52 -23.78
C THR A 61 -10.96 -0.74 -22.89
N LEU A 62 -12.13 -0.92 -23.49
CA LEU A 62 -13.36 -1.21 -22.74
C LEU A 62 -13.30 -2.56 -22.01
N HIS A 63 -12.83 -3.61 -22.67
CA HIS A 63 -12.74 -4.95 -22.09
C HIS A 63 -11.72 -5.01 -20.95
N ALA A 64 -10.59 -4.29 -21.05
CA ALA A 64 -9.63 -4.18 -19.97
C ALA A 64 -10.24 -3.59 -18.68
N ALA A 65 -11.27 -2.76 -18.82
CA ALA A 65 -12.03 -2.18 -17.70
C ALA A 65 -13.31 -2.97 -17.34
N GLY A 66 -13.52 -4.17 -17.90
CA GLY A 66 -14.71 -4.98 -17.65
C GLY A 66 -16.01 -4.43 -18.27
N ILE A 67 -15.90 -3.51 -19.24
CA ILE A 67 -17.05 -2.95 -19.96
C ILE A 67 -17.30 -3.76 -21.24
N THR A 68 -18.44 -4.44 -21.29
CA THR A 68 -18.87 -5.23 -22.45
C THR A 68 -19.96 -4.50 -23.26
N ALA A 69 -20.20 -4.95 -24.49
CA ALA A 69 -21.34 -4.46 -25.28
C ALA A 69 -22.68 -4.65 -24.55
N GLN A 70 -22.84 -5.74 -23.79
CA GLN A 70 -24.03 -5.97 -22.96
C GLN A 70 -24.14 -4.94 -21.84
N ARG A 71 -23.02 -4.56 -21.20
CA ARG A 71 -23.00 -3.51 -20.17
C ARG A 71 -23.38 -2.15 -20.75
N LEU A 72 -22.83 -1.77 -21.91
CA LEU A 72 -23.20 -0.54 -22.62
C LEU A 72 -24.70 -0.49 -22.98
N ALA A 73 -25.26 -1.63 -23.38
CA ALA A 73 -26.67 -1.75 -23.70
C ALA A 73 -27.60 -1.79 -22.47
N SER A 74 -27.06 -2.03 -21.28
CA SER A 74 -27.82 -2.15 -20.02
C SER A 74 -28.09 -0.81 -19.31
N PHE A 75 -27.44 0.27 -19.74
CA PHE A 75 -27.71 1.60 -19.17
C PHE A 75 -29.16 2.04 -19.45
N ASP A 76 -29.72 2.88 -18.56
CA ASP A 76 -31.08 3.43 -18.69
C ASP A 76 -31.35 4.06 -20.07
N ARG A 77 -30.30 4.69 -20.63
CA ARG A 77 -30.23 5.14 -22.03
C ARG A 77 -29.10 4.36 -22.69
N PRO A 78 -29.42 3.29 -23.43
CA PRO A 78 -28.43 2.35 -23.96
C PRO A 78 -27.48 2.98 -24.98
N ILE A 79 -26.23 2.53 -24.96
CA ILE A 79 -25.26 2.74 -26.06
C ILE A 79 -25.17 1.42 -26.82
N ARG A 80 -25.58 1.43 -28.09
CA ARG A 80 -25.69 0.26 -28.96
C ARG A 80 -24.81 0.37 -30.21
N SER A 81 -24.55 1.60 -30.63
CA SER A 81 -23.77 1.90 -31.81
C SER A 81 -22.27 1.91 -31.46
N GLU A 82 -21.45 1.44 -32.40
CA GLU A 82 -20.00 1.60 -32.37
C GLU A 82 -19.58 3.01 -32.82
N PRO A 83 -18.41 3.51 -32.37
CA PRO A 83 -17.89 4.78 -32.86
C PRO A 83 -17.60 4.74 -34.36
N ARG A 84 -18.00 5.79 -35.08
CA ARG A 84 -17.78 5.95 -36.52
C ARG A 84 -17.33 7.38 -36.81
N PHE A 85 -16.04 7.64 -36.59
CA PHE A 85 -15.43 8.92 -36.93
C PHE A 85 -14.73 8.85 -38.29
N SER A 86 -14.60 10.00 -38.97
CA SER A 86 -13.78 10.12 -40.16
C SER A 86 -12.36 10.60 -39.83
N GLY A 87 -11.40 10.33 -40.71
CA GLY A 87 -10.02 10.81 -40.54
C GLY A 87 -9.91 12.34 -40.43
N GLN A 88 -10.85 13.08 -41.02
CA GLN A 88 -10.90 14.55 -40.90
C GLN A 88 -11.34 15.03 -39.52
N GLN A 89 -12.12 14.22 -38.79
CA GLN A 89 -12.58 14.54 -37.44
C GLN A 89 -11.56 14.17 -36.36
N ALA A 90 -10.64 13.24 -36.67
CA ALA A 90 -9.73 12.62 -35.71
C ALA A 90 -8.92 13.63 -34.89
N ALA A 91 -8.25 14.59 -35.53
CA ALA A 91 -7.40 15.55 -34.82
C ALA A 91 -8.19 16.48 -33.87
N GLY A 92 -9.35 16.96 -34.33
CA GLY A 92 -10.24 17.79 -33.51
C GLY A 92 -10.84 17.02 -32.34
N LEU A 93 -11.32 15.79 -32.59
CA LEU A 93 -11.84 14.90 -31.56
C LEU A 93 -10.78 14.53 -30.55
N GLN A 94 -9.55 14.25 -30.98
CA GLN A 94 -8.47 13.91 -30.06
C GLN A 94 -8.18 15.05 -29.07
N ARG A 95 -8.18 16.30 -29.54
CA ARG A 95 -8.01 17.48 -28.67
C ARG A 95 -9.19 17.64 -27.73
N ASP A 96 -10.40 17.67 -28.29
CA ASP A 96 -11.61 18.02 -27.54
C ASP A 96 -12.04 16.92 -26.56
N LEU A 97 -11.89 15.64 -26.93
CA LEU A 97 -12.13 14.50 -26.03
C LEU A 97 -11.07 14.40 -24.94
N ARG A 98 -9.81 14.81 -25.18
CA ARG A 98 -8.78 14.85 -24.12
C ARG A 98 -9.11 15.90 -23.07
N ALA A 99 -9.62 17.06 -23.48
CA ALA A 99 -10.12 18.08 -22.56
C ALA A 99 -11.37 17.59 -21.81
N TYR A 100 -12.32 16.97 -22.51
CA TYR A 100 -13.54 16.44 -21.90
C TYR A 100 -13.26 15.28 -20.92
N LEU A 101 -12.26 14.44 -21.20
CA LEU A 101 -11.80 13.39 -20.30
C LEU A 101 -11.29 13.96 -18.98
N GLN A 102 -10.62 15.12 -18.99
CA GLN A 102 -10.21 15.80 -17.76
C GLN A 102 -11.43 16.24 -16.94
N THR A 103 -12.47 16.78 -17.58
CA THR A 103 -13.73 17.09 -16.87
C THR A 103 -14.36 15.84 -16.26
N LEU A 104 -14.44 14.74 -17.01
CA LEU A 104 -15.01 13.49 -16.51
C LEU A 104 -14.18 12.91 -15.34
N ARG A 105 -12.85 12.96 -15.43
CA ARG A 105 -11.94 12.57 -14.34
C ARG A 105 -12.09 13.49 -13.12
N ALA A 106 -12.29 14.78 -13.30
CA ALA A 106 -12.53 15.67 -12.16
C ALA A 106 -13.86 15.40 -11.45
N VAL A 107 -14.84 14.81 -12.14
CA VAL A 107 -16.17 14.50 -11.57
C VAL A 107 -16.24 13.09 -10.98
N HIS A 108 -15.60 12.11 -11.62
CA HIS A 108 -15.62 10.70 -11.18
C HIS A 108 -14.35 10.27 -10.46
N GLY A 109 -13.28 11.04 -10.60
CA GLY A 109 -12.04 10.87 -9.89
C GLY A 109 -12.09 11.63 -8.58
N GLY A 110 -13.08 11.35 -7.73
CA GLY A 110 -13.03 11.74 -6.31
C GLY A 110 -11.78 11.21 -5.57
N ASP A 111 -10.94 10.46 -6.28
CA ASP A 111 -9.64 9.91 -5.89
C ASP A 111 -8.51 10.22 -6.90
N ASP A 112 -8.75 11.08 -7.91
CA ASP A 112 -7.72 11.53 -8.86
C ASP A 112 -6.90 12.67 -8.23
N LEU A 113 -5.70 12.32 -7.78
CA LEU A 113 -4.76 13.22 -7.12
C LEU A 113 -4.51 14.51 -7.90
N ARG A 114 -4.47 14.47 -9.24
CA ARG A 114 -4.28 15.67 -10.07
C ARG A 114 -5.52 16.58 -10.00
N SER A 115 -6.70 16.03 -10.22
CA SER A 115 -7.95 16.79 -10.13
C SER A 115 -8.15 17.40 -8.74
N ALA A 116 -7.86 16.63 -7.67
CA ALA A 116 -7.97 17.12 -6.30
C ALA A 116 -6.96 18.25 -6.00
N ALA A 117 -5.72 18.13 -6.48
CA ALA A 117 -4.72 19.18 -6.38
C ALA A 117 -5.12 20.43 -7.17
N ASP A 118 -5.62 20.30 -8.39
CA ASP A 118 -6.06 21.42 -9.23
C ASP A 118 -7.26 22.15 -8.61
N ASN A 119 -8.19 21.44 -7.96
CA ASN A 119 -9.31 22.06 -7.24
C ASN A 119 -8.85 22.94 -6.06
N VAL A 120 -7.77 22.54 -5.38
CA VAL A 120 -7.17 23.32 -4.28
C VAL A 120 -6.31 24.46 -4.81
N LEU A 121 -5.42 24.20 -5.77
CA LEU A 121 -4.50 25.20 -6.33
C LEU A 121 -5.18 26.19 -7.27
N GLY A 122 -6.38 25.87 -7.74
CA GLY A 122 -7.08 26.60 -8.79
C GLY A 122 -6.52 26.26 -10.17
N PHE A 123 -7.39 26.35 -11.18
CA PHE A 123 -7.01 26.17 -12.57
C PHE A 123 -7.85 27.06 -13.48
N GLU A 124 -7.25 27.40 -14.62
CA GLU A 124 -7.95 28.09 -15.70
C GLU A 124 -7.94 27.22 -16.95
N GLN A 125 -9.12 27.07 -17.56
CA GLN A 125 -9.27 26.39 -18.84
C GLN A 125 -9.91 27.34 -19.84
N ARG A 126 -9.10 27.79 -20.81
CA ARG A 126 -9.43 28.86 -21.76
C ARG A 126 -9.96 28.37 -23.13
N ASP A 127 -9.81 27.08 -23.44
CA ASP A 127 -10.10 26.52 -24.77
C ASP A 127 -11.51 25.88 -24.93
N MET A 128 -12.49 26.41 -24.21
CA MET A 128 -13.88 25.93 -24.28
C MET A 128 -14.84 26.98 -24.84
N LYS A 129 -14.97 27.12 -26.17
CA LYS A 129 -16.06 27.89 -26.85
C LYS A 129 -16.41 29.25 -26.20
N GLY A 130 -15.44 30.07 -25.79
CA GLY A 130 -15.71 31.37 -25.15
C GLY A 130 -16.23 31.31 -23.71
N TYR A 131 -16.35 30.11 -23.13
CA TYR A 131 -16.48 29.89 -21.69
C TYR A 131 -15.09 29.75 -21.08
N HIS A 132 -14.81 30.61 -20.09
CA HIS A 132 -13.62 30.54 -19.26
C HIS A 132 -13.97 29.78 -17.99
N ILE A 133 -13.42 28.58 -17.80
CA ILE A 133 -13.50 27.91 -16.51
C ILE A 133 -12.35 28.47 -15.67
N SER A 134 -12.71 29.21 -14.63
CA SER A 134 -11.77 29.65 -13.60
C SER A 134 -12.24 29.04 -12.29
N VAL A 135 -11.51 28.05 -11.80
CA VAL A 135 -11.63 27.61 -10.42
C VAL A 135 -10.59 28.41 -9.65
N PRO A 136 -11.00 29.35 -8.77
CA PRO A 136 -10.05 30.10 -7.98
C PRO A 136 -9.32 29.12 -7.03
N PRO A 137 -8.08 29.44 -6.62
CA PRO A 137 -7.43 28.69 -5.55
C PRO A 137 -8.26 28.72 -4.27
N VAL A 138 -8.17 27.67 -3.45
CA VAL A 138 -8.82 27.64 -2.14
C VAL A 138 -8.20 28.73 -1.25
N PRO A 139 -9.01 29.66 -0.71
CA PRO A 139 -8.51 30.74 0.13
C PRO A 139 -7.75 30.21 1.35
N HIS A 140 -6.69 30.91 1.74
CA HIS A 140 -5.83 30.61 2.92
C HIS A 140 -5.01 29.31 2.84
N VAL A 141 -5.49 28.30 2.12
CA VAL A 141 -4.82 27.00 1.93
C VAL A 141 -3.69 27.08 0.91
N THR A 142 -3.92 27.80 -0.20
CA THR A 142 -2.97 27.83 -1.32
C THR A 142 -1.77 28.72 -1.02
N SER A 143 -0.71 28.12 -0.48
CA SER A 143 0.59 28.77 -0.27
C SER A 143 1.57 28.45 -1.42
N PRO A 144 2.60 29.30 -1.67
CA PRO A 144 3.66 28.99 -2.63
C PRO A 144 4.38 27.66 -2.33
N GLN A 145 4.51 27.32 -1.04
CA GLN A 145 5.09 26.06 -0.59
C GLN A 145 4.22 24.87 -0.99
N LEU A 146 2.93 24.89 -0.64
CA LEU A 146 2.00 23.81 -1.01
C LEU A 146 1.90 23.65 -2.53
N ALA A 147 1.81 24.75 -3.27
CA ALA A 147 1.72 24.73 -4.72
C ALA A 147 2.98 24.15 -5.38
N THR A 148 4.17 24.50 -4.88
CA THR A 148 5.43 23.92 -5.37
C THR A 148 5.50 22.42 -5.06
N HIS A 149 5.10 22.05 -3.85
CA HIS A 149 5.14 20.68 -3.37
C HIS A 149 4.18 19.75 -4.14
N LEU A 150 2.91 20.14 -4.30
CA LEU A 150 1.93 19.37 -5.05
C LEU A 150 2.31 19.22 -6.53
N ARG A 151 2.83 20.28 -7.17
CA ARG A 151 3.31 20.17 -8.57
C ARG A 151 4.48 19.21 -8.71
N ALA A 152 5.43 19.24 -7.78
CA ALA A 152 6.55 18.31 -7.78
C ALA A 152 6.09 16.86 -7.54
N LEU A 153 5.12 16.68 -6.64
CA LEU A 153 4.50 15.39 -6.34
C LEU A 153 3.79 14.81 -7.57
N LEU A 154 2.99 15.63 -8.27
CA LEU A 154 2.30 15.23 -9.49
C LEU A 154 3.29 14.89 -10.62
N ALA A 155 4.37 15.66 -10.77
CA ALA A 155 5.41 15.36 -11.75
C ALA A 155 6.10 14.01 -11.47
N LEU A 156 6.36 13.69 -10.20
CA LEU A 156 6.90 12.39 -9.82
C LEU A 156 5.88 11.26 -10.05
N HIS A 157 4.60 11.50 -9.77
CA HIS A 157 3.52 10.55 -10.05
C HIS A 157 3.49 10.16 -11.54
N ASP A 158 3.49 11.17 -12.42
CA ASP A 158 3.51 11.00 -13.87
C ASP A 158 4.78 10.27 -14.35
N HIS A 159 5.94 10.57 -13.75
CA HIS A 159 7.21 9.90 -14.05
C HIS A 159 7.18 8.40 -13.68
N LEU A 160 6.68 8.06 -12.50
CA LEU A 160 6.59 6.66 -12.05
C LEU A 160 5.59 5.84 -12.88
N ALA A 161 4.47 6.46 -13.27
CA ALA A 161 3.50 5.81 -14.15
C ALA A 161 4.09 5.49 -15.53
N THR A 162 4.83 6.43 -16.13
CA THR A 162 5.46 6.25 -17.45
C THR A 162 6.64 5.27 -17.44
N ALA A 163 7.44 5.24 -16.36
CA ALA A 163 8.52 4.27 -16.19
C ALA A 163 7.99 2.83 -16.12
N ASN A 164 6.87 2.60 -15.42
CA ASN A 164 6.24 1.29 -15.32
C ASN A 164 5.69 0.81 -16.68
N THR A 165 5.08 1.69 -17.48
CA THR A 165 4.63 1.32 -18.83
C THR A 165 5.79 0.93 -19.74
N ASN A 166 6.91 1.64 -19.69
CA ASN A 166 8.08 1.33 -20.51
C ASN A 166 8.74 -0.01 -20.12
N ASN A 167 8.76 -0.35 -18.83
CA ASN A 167 9.22 -1.65 -18.37
C ASN A 167 8.30 -2.79 -18.81
N SER A 168 6.98 -2.59 -18.82
CA SER A 168 6.02 -3.60 -19.32
C SER A 168 6.15 -3.87 -20.83
N VAL A 169 6.42 -2.82 -21.62
CA VAL A 169 6.65 -2.95 -23.07
C VAL A 169 8.02 -3.58 -23.37
N SER A 170 9.05 -3.24 -22.58
CA SER A 170 10.38 -3.85 -22.72
C SER A 170 10.40 -5.32 -22.31
N THR A 171 9.67 -5.71 -21.25
CA THR A 171 9.54 -7.12 -20.84
C THR A 171 8.67 -7.94 -21.79
N ALA A 172 7.61 -7.36 -22.37
CA ALA A 172 6.84 -8.00 -23.45
C ALA A 172 7.67 -8.15 -24.74
N ALA A 173 8.49 -7.16 -25.09
CA ALA A 173 9.42 -7.26 -26.20
C ALA A 173 10.50 -8.32 -25.92
N ALA A 174 11.09 -8.35 -24.73
CA ALA A 174 12.08 -9.35 -24.34
C ALA A 174 11.50 -10.78 -24.31
N ALA A 175 10.24 -10.97 -23.91
CA ALA A 175 9.54 -12.25 -24.01
C ALA A 175 9.34 -12.70 -25.47
N SER A 176 9.14 -11.76 -26.40
CA SER A 176 9.08 -12.06 -27.84
C SER A 176 10.46 -12.36 -28.47
N THR A 177 11.54 -11.81 -27.91
CA THR A 177 12.93 -12.06 -28.35
C THR A 177 13.54 -13.32 -27.72
N ALA A 178 13.03 -13.78 -26.57
CA ALA A 178 13.53 -14.97 -25.87
C ALA A 178 13.27 -16.30 -26.61
N THR A 179 12.52 -16.27 -27.73
CA THR A 179 12.32 -17.47 -28.57
C THR A 179 13.40 -17.60 -29.67
N SER A 180 14.34 -16.66 -29.81
CA SER A 180 15.31 -16.68 -30.93
C SER A 180 16.80 -16.53 -30.60
N THR A 181 17.21 -16.44 -29.33
CA THR A 181 18.63 -16.26 -28.99
C THR A 181 19.09 -17.14 -27.83
N ALA A 182 19.08 -18.45 -28.06
CA ALA A 182 19.89 -19.40 -27.31
C ALA A 182 21.14 -19.77 -28.10
N THR A 183 22.12 -18.87 -28.18
CA THR A 183 23.53 -19.23 -28.43
C THR A 183 24.44 -18.00 -28.25
N SER A 184 25.63 -18.29 -27.71
CA SER A 184 26.88 -17.49 -27.68
C SER A 184 27.14 -16.53 -26.51
N THR A 185 28.04 -17.04 -25.66
CA THR A 185 29.32 -16.45 -25.22
C THR A 185 29.36 -15.52 -24.01
N ALA A 186 29.98 -16.08 -22.97
CA ALA A 186 30.75 -15.42 -21.94
C ALA A 186 32.03 -14.76 -22.49
N ALA A 187 32.39 -13.63 -21.89
CA ALA A 187 33.73 -13.07 -21.65
C ALA A 187 33.68 -11.55 -21.78
N ASP A 188 33.80 -10.83 -20.66
CA ASP A 188 34.98 -10.00 -20.42
C ASP A 188 34.83 -9.19 -19.13
N ALA A 189 35.82 -9.39 -18.26
CA ALA A 189 36.07 -8.63 -17.06
C ALA A 189 37.30 -7.73 -17.25
N ALA A 190 37.35 -6.68 -16.41
CA ALA A 190 38.46 -5.75 -16.14
C ALA A 190 38.55 -4.53 -17.10
N SER A 191 38.54 -3.28 -16.61
CA SER A 191 39.57 -2.70 -15.74
C SER A 191 39.27 -1.22 -15.43
N ALA A 192 39.68 -0.77 -14.24
CA ALA A 192 40.22 0.57 -13.86
C ALA A 192 39.90 0.85 -12.36
N THR A 193 40.77 0.53 -11.38
CA THR A 193 41.85 1.39 -10.80
C THR A 193 41.41 2.82 -10.46
N SER A 194 41.71 3.48 -9.34
CA SER A 194 42.29 3.19 -8.02
C SER A 194 42.30 4.56 -7.29
N ALA A 195 41.85 4.68 -6.03
CA ALA A 195 42.16 5.87 -5.22
C ALA A 195 42.05 5.61 -3.70
N ALA A 196 43.24 5.54 -3.09
CA ALA A 196 43.66 6.07 -1.80
C ALA A 196 42.85 5.83 -0.50
N ALA A 197 43.58 5.25 0.46
CA ALA A 197 43.23 5.07 1.85
C ALA A 197 43.05 6.38 2.63
N ALA A 198 41.96 6.49 3.39
CA ALA A 198 41.81 7.37 4.56
C ALA A 198 40.91 6.65 5.58
N GLY A 199 41.25 6.74 6.87
CA GLY A 199 40.65 5.97 7.98
C GLY A 199 39.14 6.13 8.18
N PRO A 200 38.52 5.33 9.08
CA PRO A 200 37.07 5.20 9.16
C PRO A 200 36.47 6.43 9.85
N VAL A 201 36.17 7.45 9.06
CA VAL A 201 35.21 8.47 9.45
C VAL A 201 33.83 7.85 9.22
N VAL A 202 33.12 7.54 10.30
CA VAL A 202 31.70 7.14 10.26
C VAL A 202 30.92 8.32 9.70
N ARG A 203 30.76 8.35 8.38
CA ARG A 203 29.85 9.25 7.70
C ARG A 203 28.45 8.68 7.89
N HIS A 204 27.62 9.35 8.67
CA HIS A 204 26.18 9.15 8.64
C HIS A 204 25.71 9.36 7.20
N ARG A 205 25.53 8.26 6.46
CA ARG A 205 24.94 8.28 5.13
C ARG A 205 23.43 8.44 5.33
N SER A 206 23.00 9.68 5.59
CA SER A 206 21.62 10.06 5.30
C SER A 206 21.35 9.61 3.88
N LEU A 207 20.29 8.84 3.66
CA LEU A 207 19.90 8.36 2.33
C LEU A 207 20.07 9.49 1.33
N HIS A 208 20.88 9.20 0.31
CA HIS A 208 21.26 10.15 -0.73
C HIS A 208 19.95 10.71 -1.30
N ARG A 209 19.58 11.97 -0.99
CA ARG A 209 18.48 12.64 -1.69
C ARG A 209 18.88 12.67 -3.15
N PRO A 210 18.19 11.94 -4.04
CA PRO A 210 18.57 11.92 -5.44
C PRO A 210 18.35 13.33 -5.99
N ALA A 211 19.40 13.93 -6.53
CA ALA A 211 19.33 15.28 -7.09
C ALA A 211 18.63 15.30 -8.47
N ASP A 212 18.49 14.12 -9.08
CA ASP A 212 17.90 13.95 -10.41
C ASP A 212 16.61 13.12 -10.34
N VAL A 213 15.51 13.70 -10.83
CA VAL A 213 14.20 13.05 -10.90
C VAL A 213 14.24 11.79 -11.77
N ALA A 214 15.11 11.74 -12.79
CA ALA A 214 15.25 10.57 -13.66
C ALA A 214 15.81 9.33 -12.93
N SER A 215 16.48 9.52 -11.79
CA SER A 215 16.98 8.43 -10.95
C SER A 215 15.92 7.87 -9.98
N LEU A 216 14.76 8.52 -9.86
CA LEU A 216 13.65 8.10 -8.99
C LEU A 216 12.75 7.11 -9.71
N CYS A 217 13.20 5.87 -9.81
CA CYS A 217 12.41 4.76 -10.33
C CYS A 217 12.29 3.61 -9.32
N GLY A 218 11.36 2.68 -9.55
CA GLY A 218 11.13 1.53 -8.66
C GLY A 218 10.85 1.94 -7.21
N LEU A 219 11.43 1.20 -6.26
CA LEU A 219 11.20 1.43 -4.83
C LEU A 219 11.73 2.78 -4.33
N PRO A 220 12.95 3.25 -4.66
CA PRO A 220 13.40 4.59 -4.24
C PRO A 220 12.48 5.72 -4.70
N GLY A 221 11.98 5.64 -5.95
CA GLY A 221 10.99 6.58 -6.47
C GLY A 221 9.66 6.51 -5.72
N ALA A 222 9.18 5.30 -5.44
CA ALA A 222 7.96 5.07 -4.66
C ALA A 222 8.08 5.60 -3.22
N VAL A 223 9.18 5.34 -2.52
CA VAL A 223 9.44 5.89 -1.18
C VAL A 223 9.43 7.40 -1.22
N ARG A 224 10.12 8.00 -2.20
CA ARG A 224 10.13 9.46 -2.36
C ARG A 224 8.73 10.03 -2.60
N PHE A 225 7.93 9.35 -3.41
CA PHE A 225 6.54 9.73 -3.64
C PHE A 225 5.71 9.67 -2.35
N MET A 226 5.82 8.58 -1.58
CA MET A 226 5.11 8.42 -0.30
C MET A 226 5.51 9.52 0.71
N GLU A 227 6.80 9.85 0.80
CA GLU A 227 7.28 10.96 1.64
C GLU A 227 6.64 12.29 1.25
N MET A 228 6.63 12.60 -0.05
CA MET A 228 6.02 13.82 -0.56
C MET A 228 4.52 13.84 -0.30
N ALA A 229 3.83 12.70 -0.44
CA ALA A 229 2.40 12.61 -0.13
C ALA A 229 2.13 12.88 1.36
N VAL A 230 2.90 12.26 2.27
CA VAL A 230 2.80 12.52 3.72
C VAL A 230 3.10 13.99 4.05
N GLU A 231 4.12 14.58 3.44
CA GLU A 231 4.44 16.00 3.63
C GLU A 231 3.32 16.92 3.12
N ALA A 232 2.69 16.59 1.99
CA ALA A 232 1.54 17.34 1.48
C ALA A 232 0.36 17.28 2.47
N ARG A 233 0.09 16.10 3.05
CA ARG A 233 -0.95 15.90 4.07
C ARG A 233 -0.67 16.71 5.34
N HIS A 234 0.59 16.76 5.80
CA HIS A 234 1.00 17.63 6.91
C HIS A 234 0.77 19.12 6.60
N LEU A 235 1.08 19.57 5.38
CA LEU A 235 0.87 20.96 4.96
C LEU A 235 -0.61 21.37 4.95
N ILE A 236 -1.52 20.45 4.63
CA ILE A 236 -2.97 20.74 4.61
C ILE A 236 -3.65 20.50 5.96
N ARG A 237 -3.00 19.79 6.90
CA ARG A 237 -3.59 19.39 8.18
C ARG A 237 -4.17 20.54 9.01
N PRO A 238 -3.49 21.69 9.19
CA PRO A 238 -4.05 22.80 9.97
C PRO A 238 -5.38 23.33 9.42
N PHE A 239 -5.62 23.20 8.11
CA PHE A 239 -6.85 23.64 7.47
C PHE A 239 -7.98 22.63 7.65
N LEU A 240 -7.66 21.33 7.62
CA LEU A 240 -8.62 20.27 7.94
C LEU A 240 -9.12 20.41 9.39
N ASP A 241 -8.19 20.63 10.34
CA ASP A 241 -8.53 20.82 11.76
C ASP A 241 -9.31 22.14 11.98
N GLY A 242 -9.06 23.16 11.16
CA GLY A 242 -9.75 24.46 11.21
C GLY A 242 -11.12 24.51 10.50
N GLY A 243 -11.49 23.45 9.78
CA GLY A 243 -12.79 23.31 9.11
C GLY A 243 -13.09 24.38 8.06
N GLU A 244 -14.38 24.70 7.86
CA GLU A 244 -14.83 25.60 6.79
C GLU A 244 -14.23 27.01 6.86
N ALA A 245 -14.02 27.53 8.07
CA ALA A 245 -13.45 28.86 8.26
C ALA A 245 -12.01 28.94 7.76
N ALA A 246 -11.21 27.90 8.01
CA ALA A 246 -9.82 27.84 7.55
C ALA A 246 -9.70 27.60 6.03
N CYS A 247 -10.72 27.03 5.41
CA CYS A 247 -10.76 26.71 3.98
C CYS A 247 -11.58 27.71 3.15
N GLY A 248 -12.05 28.82 3.73
CA GLY A 248 -12.85 29.82 3.03
C GLY A 248 -14.16 29.27 2.44
N GLY A 249 -14.81 28.33 3.13
CA GLY A 249 -16.05 27.68 2.67
C GLY A 249 -15.85 26.55 1.65
N ARG A 250 -14.61 26.12 1.44
CA ARG A 250 -14.23 25.05 0.50
C ARG A 250 -13.54 23.87 1.20
N LEU A 251 -13.97 23.54 2.42
CA LEU A 251 -13.39 22.40 3.17
C LEU A 251 -13.42 21.10 2.38
N VAL A 252 -14.51 20.86 1.66
CA VAL A 252 -14.70 19.64 0.85
C VAL A 252 -13.56 19.42 -0.15
N ASP A 253 -13.06 20.47 -0.80
CA ASP A 253 -11.96 20.35 -1.75
C ASP A 253 -10.64 19.93 -1.07
N VAL A 254 -10.40 20.40 0.15
CA VAL A 254 -9.22 20.04 0.95
C VAL A 254 -9.33 18.61 1.49
N VAL A 255 -10.54 18.18 1.90
CA VAL A 255 -10.82 16.79 2.29
C VAL A 255 -10.59 15.84 1.11
N PHE A 256 -11.07 16.18 -0.09
CA PHE A 256 -10.82 15.38 -1.28
C PHE A 256 -9.33 15.32 -1.63
N LEU A 257 -8.57 16.41 -1.45
CA LEU A 257 -7.12 16.37 -1.62
C LEU A 257 -6.46 15.42 -0.62
N ASP A 258 -6.85 15.44 0.66
CA ASP A 258 -6.30 14.52 1.66
C ASP A 258 -6.58 13.05 1.32
N LEU A 259 -7.82 12.74 0.91
CA LEU A 259 -8.22 11.39 0.50
C LEU A 259 -7.44 10.93 -0.75
N ALA A 260 -7.29 11.81 -1.75
CA ALA A 260 -6.54 11.46 -2.96
C ALA A 260 -5.04 11.27 -2.69
N LEU A 261 -4.45 12.04 -1.77
CA LEU A 261 -3.07 11.84 -1.31
C LEU A 261 -2.91 10.50 -0.58
N GLU A 262 -3.87 10.16 0.26
CA GLU A 262 -3.91 8.89 0.99
C GLU A 262 -4.04 7.68 0.05
N SER A 263 -4.96 7.72 -0.91
CA SER A 263 -5.15 6.63 -1.86
C SER A 263 -3.98 6.48 -2.84
N ALA A 264 -3.38 7.60 -3.27
CA ALA A 264 -2.17 7.55 -4.10
C ALA A 264 -1.00 6.91 -3.35
N LEU A 265 -0.86 7.18 -2.04
CA LEU A 265 0.14 6.55 -1.20
C LEU A 265 -0.13 5.06 -1.04
N ARG A 266 -1.38 4.66 -0.75
CA ARG A 266 -1.81 3.26 -0.68
C ARG A 266 -1.45 2.51 -1.95
N THR A 267 -1.88 3.02 -3.10
CA THR A 267 -1.65 2.41 -4.42
C THR A 267 -0.15 2.26 -4.70
N THR A 268 0.64 3.27 -4.32
CA THR A 268 2.09 3.22 -4.46
C THR A 268 2.71 2.12 -3.59
N LEU A 269 2.29 2.00 -2.33
CA LEU A 269 2.77 0.97 -1.42
C LEU A 269 2.41 -0.44 -1.89
N GLU A 270 1.15 -0.66 -2.27
CA GLU A 270 0.65 -1.93 -2.80
C GLU A 270 1.42 -2.36 -4.05
N GLY A 271 1.69 -1.42 -4.96
CA GLY A 271 2.48 -1.65 -6.16
C GLY A 271 3.94 -2.06 -5.90
N GLN A 272 4.47 -1.83 -4.70
CA GLN A 272 5.84 -2.18 -4.33
C GLN A 272 5.95 -3.43 -3.45
N MET A 273 4.83 -4.10 -3.10
CA MET A 273 4.82 -5.22 -2.15
C MET A 273 5.78 -6.36 -2.55
N THR A 274 5.93 -6.64 -3.84
CA THR A 274 6.87 -7.65 -4.35
C THR A 274 8.34 -7.26 -4.15
N ALA A 275 8.70 -6.00 -4.45
CA ALA A 275 10.07 -5.50 -4.26
C ALA A 275 10.43 -5.47 -2.76
N ILE A 276 9.49 -5.09 -1.91
CA ILE A 276 9.65 -5.11 -0.46
C ILE A 276 9.90 -6.55 0.02
N ARG A 277 9.13 -7.54 -0.47
CA ARG A 277 9.35 -8.96 -0.14
C ARG A 277 10.78 -9.41 -0.43
N GLN A 278 11.32 -9.01 -1.57
CA GLN A 278 12.69 -9.35 -1.95
C GLN A 278 13.71 -8.72 -1.00
N LEU A 279 13.58 -7.42 -0.71
CA LEU A 279 14.48 -6.74 0.24
C LEU A 279 14.44 -7.34 1.65
N VAL A 280 13.26 -7.77 2.09
CA VAL A 280 13.12 -8.44 3.40
C VAL A 280 13.86 -9.77 3.41
N ALA A 281 13.80 -10.53 2.32
CA ALA A 281 14.63 -11.73 2.16
C ALA A 281 16.12 -11.38 2.19
N GLU A 282 16.57 -10.39 1.40
CA GLU A 282 17.98 -9.95 1.37
C GLU A 282 18.47 -9.52 2.77
N ALA A 283 17.63 -8.83 3.54
CA ALA A 283 17.94 -8.43 4.91
C ALA A 283 18.03 -9.62 5.88
N THR A 284 17.16 -10.63 5.75
CA THR A 284 16.98 -11.65 6.80
C THR A 284 17.70 -12.97 6.53
N GLN A 285 17.91 -13.36 5.26
CA GLN A 285 18.47 -14.66 4.88
C GLN A 285 19.84 -14.98 5.52
N PRO A 286 20.82 -14.05 5.59
CA PRO A 286 22.10 -14.33 6.23
C PRO A 286 21.95 -14.75 7.71
N TYR A 287 20.99 -14.14 8.41
CA TYR A 287 20.71 -14.41 9.82
C TYR A 287 19.89 -15.69 10.02
N ILE A 288 18.95 -15.97 9.11
CA ILE A 288 18.19 -17.23 9.12
C ILE A 288 19.16 -18.42 8.92
N ALA A 289 20.02 -18.38 7.91
CA ALA A 289 20.98 -19.44 7.63
C ALA A 289 21.95 -19.70 8.80
N SER A 290 22.44 -18.63 9.44
CA SER A 290 23.31 -18.77 10.62
C SER A 290 22.57 -19.36 11.83
N SER A 291 21.28 -19.03 12.02
CA SER A 291 20.46 -19.58 13.10
C SER A 291 20.14 -21.07 12.92
N THR A 292 19.85 -21.51 11.68
CA THR A 292 19.55 -22.92 11.38
C THR A 292 20.79 -23.80 11.47
N ALA A 293 21.95 -23.31 11.01
CA ALA A 293 23.22 -24.00 11.20
C ALA A 293 23.57 -24.18 12.69
N ALA A 294 23.33 -23.15 13.51
CA ALA A 294 23.51 -23.24 14.96
C ALA A 294 22.54 -24.25 15.61
N ALA A 295 21.27 -24.28 15.20
CA ALA A 295 20.30 -25.26 15.70
C ALA A 295 20.66 -26.71 15.30
N ALA A 296 21.08 -26.94 14.05
CA ALA A 296 21.47 -28.26 13.56
C ALA A 296 22.70 -28.81 14.30
N SER A 297 23.71 -27.97 14.58
CA SER A 297 24.86 -28.36 15.38
C SER A 297 24.51 -28.67 16.84
N HIS A 298 23.55 -27.94 17.44
CA HIS A 298 23.07 -28.24 18.79
C HIS A 298 22.29 -29.58 18.83
N ALA A 299 21.42 -29.83 17.85
CA ALA A 299 20.69 -31.10 17.74
C ALA A 299 21.64 -32.31 17.56
N ALA A 300 22.69 -32.15 16.74
CA ALA A 300 23.73 -33.17 16.58
C ALA A 300 24.50 -33.44 17.89
N HIS A 301 24.69 -32.43 18.74
CA HIS A 301 25.39 -32.57 20.01
C HIS A 301 24.53 -33.20 21.11
N VAL A 302 23.23 -32.92 21.12
CA VAL A 302 22.26 -33.54 22.05
C VAL A 302 21.99 -35.00 21.68
N GLY A 303 22.00 -35.35 20.38
CA GLY A 303 21.86 -36.73 19.91
C GLY A 303 23.06 -37.65 20.23
N SER A 304 24.22 -37.10 20.59
CA SER A 304 25.44 -37.88 20.86
C SER A 304 25.77 -38.10 22.34
N ASN A 305 25.12 -37.39 23.27
CA ASN A 305 25.43 -37.47 24.70
C ASN A 305 24.17 -37.75 25.54
N GLY A 306 23.94 -39.03 25.83
CA GLY A 306 23.23 -39.40 27.04
C GLY A 306 24.02 -38.92 28.26
N SER A 307 23.34 -38.23 29.18
CA SER A 307 23.81 -37.80 30.51
C SER A 307 24.97 -36.79 30.56
N SER A 308 24.66 -35.51 30.63
CA SER A 308 25.17 -34.63 31.71
C SER A 308 24.37 -33.32 31.80
N SER A 309 23.95 -33.02 33.01
CA SER A 309 23.34 -31.76 33.45
C SER A 309 24.32 -30.59 33.30
N GLY A 310 23.97 -29.63 32.44
CA GLY A 310 24.71 -28.39 32.24
C GLY A 310 23.78 -27.18 32.30
N LEU A 311 23.53 -26.67 33.51
CA LEU A 311 22.97 -25.34 33.72
C LEU A 311 24.00 -24.29 33.22
N GLY A 312 23.56 -23.37 32.36
CA GLY A 312 24.21 -22.07 32.20
C GLY A 312 25.20 -21.85 31.04
N GLN A 313 25.06 -22.51 29.89
CA GLN A 313 25.80 -22.03 28.70
C GLN A 313 25.09 -20.82 28.08
N GLN A 314 25.67 -19.64 28.31
CA GLN A 314 25.38 -18.42 27.54
C GLN A 314 25.39 -18.76 26.04
N ARG A 315 24.29 -18.44 25.34
CA ARG A 315 24.19 -18.48 23.87
C ARG A 315 25.39 -17.74 23.29
N ARG A 316 26.41 -18.47 22.83
CA ARG A 316 27.49 -17.88 22.03
C ARG A 316 26.83 -17.36 20.74
N PRO A 317 27.01 -16.08 20.36
CA PRO A 317 26.41 -15.58 19.13
C PRO A 317 26.90 -16.43 17.95
N PRO A 318 26.03 -16.71 16.95
CA PRO A 318 26.43 -17.46 15.77
C PRO A 318 27.63 -16.76 15.08
N PRO A 319 28.43 -17.49 14.30
CA PRO A 319 29.54 -16.88 13.55
C PRO A 319 29.01 -15.72 12.71
N ALA A 320 29.65 -14.56 12.83
CA ALA A 320 29.27 -13.36 12.08
C ALA A 320 29.34 -13.64 10.58
N ALA A 321 28.30 -13.25 9.84
CA ALA A 321 28.33 -13.23 8.38
C ALA A 321 29.55 -12.41 7.88
N PRO A 322 30.11 -12.73 6.70
CA PRO A 322 31.17 -11.91 6.13
C PRO A 322 30.72 -10.44 6.04
N VAL A 323 31.64 -9.51 6.32
CA VAL A 323 31.33 -8.08 6.53
C VAL A 323 30.54 -7.46 5.36
N ALA A 324 30.79 -7.89 4.12
CA ALA A 324 30.08 -7.41 2.95
C ALA A 324 28.61 -7.86 2.90
N GLU A 325 28.31 -9.11 3.27
CA GLU A 325 26.93 -9.62 3.35
C GLU A 325 26.16 -8.98 4.50
N ALA A 326 26.82 -8.76 5.64
CA ALA A 326 26.22 -8.06 6.78
C ALA A 326 25.87 -6.60 6.44
N GLN A 327 26.72 -5.92 5.66
CA GLN A 327 26.43 -4.55 5.20
C GLN A 327 25.26 -4.51 4.23
N ALA A 328 25.22 -5.41 3.23
CA ALA A 328 24.12 -5.48 2.27
C ALA A 328 22.79 -5.77 2.98
N ALA A 329 22.78 -6.69 3.95
CA ALA A 329 21.60 -6.98 4.75
C ALA A 329 21.14 -5.79 5.61
N ALA A 330 22.09 -5.04 6.19
CA ALA A 330 21.79 -3.83 6.95
C ALA A 330 21.20 -2.71 6.07
N ASP A 331 21.72 -2.55 4.85
CA ASP A 331 21.22 -1.57 3.87
C ASP A 331 19.81 -1.95 3.37
N ALA A 332 19.57 -3.24 3.12
CA ALA A 332 18.24 -3.75 2.76
C ALA A 332 17.22 -3.54 3.89
N LEU A 333 17.61 -3.82 5.13
CA LEU A 333 16.77 -3.56 6.31
C LEU A 333 16.42 -2.07 6.43
N SER A 334 17.39 -1.16 6.24
CA SER A 334 17.13 0.27 6.29
C SER A 334 16.13 0.72 5.23
N GLN A 335 16.19 0.19 4.01
CA GLN A 335 15.21 0.49 2.95
C GLN A 335 13.80 0.03 3.32
N VAL A 336 13.67 -1.17 3.88
CA VAL A 336 12.39 -1.70 4.38
C VAL A 336 11.82 -0.82 5.50
N LEU A 337 12.67 -0.38 6.42
CA LEU A 337 12.26 0.48 7.53
C LEU A 337 11.78 1.86 7.07
N GLU A 338 12.34 2.42 6.00
CA GLU A 338 11.85 3.67 5.42
C GLU A 338 10.46 3.54 4.79
N VAL A 339 10.22 2.44 4.08
CA VAL A 339 8.88 2.11 3.55
C VAL A 339 7.87 1.99 4.69
N LEU A 340 8.22 1.21 5.73
CA LEU A 340 7.38 1.01 6.90
C LEU A 340 7.12 2.34 7.63
N ARG A 341 8.14 3.18 7.79
CA ARG A 341 8.01 4.52 8.39
C ARG A 341 7.03 5.38 7.61
N ALA A 342 7.15 5.47 6.29
CA ALA A 342 6.24 6.28 5.48
C ALA A 342 4.79 5.78 5.59
N ALA A 343 4.60 4.46 5.55
CA ALA A 343 3.28 3.83 5.71
C ALA A 343 2.66 4.10 7.09
N VAL A 344 3.43 3.95 8.17
CA VAL A 344 2.98 4.23 9.55
C VAL A 344 2.61 5.70 9.71
N GLU A 345 3.38 6.61 9.13
CA GLU A 345 3.09 8.05 9.21
C GLU A 345 1.79 8.41 8.48
N ALA A 346 1.54 7.80 7.32
CA ALA A 346 0.29 7.97 6.60
C ALA A 346 -0.92 7.49 7.42
N VAL A 347 -0.82 6.33 8.07
CA VAL A 347 -1.89 5.83 8.94
C VAL A 347 -2.06 6.70 10.18
N ALA A 348 -0.97 7.20 10.76
CA ALA A 348 -1.03 8.10 11.92
C ALA A 348 -1.79 9.39 11.63
N LEU A 349 -1.66 9.94 10.41
CA LEU A 349 -2.39 11.13 9.98
C LEU A 349 -3.91 10.89 9.87
N SER A 350 -4.32 9.66 9.58
CA SER A 350 -5.72 9.26 9.39
C SER A 350 -6.35 8.64 10.65
N SER A 351 -5.61 8.58 11.77
CA SER A 351 -5.99 7.86 12.99
C SER A 351 -6.16 8.81 14.16
N CYS A 352 -7.11 8.50 15.05
CA CYS A 352 -7.28 9.21 16.32
C CYS A 352 -7.87 8.26 17.39
N PRO A 353 -7.23 8.07 18.56
CA PRO A 353 -5.91 8.58 18.94
C PRO A 353 -4.79 7.91 18.13
N ASN A 354 -3.63 8.55 17.96
CA ASN A 354 -2.52 8.04 17.14
C ASN A 354 -1.18 7.94 17.90
N ASP A 355 -1.19 8.06 19.23
CA ASP A 355 0.03 8.12 20.05
C ASP A 355 0.97 6.94 19.82
N ASP A 356 0.42 5.72 19.73
CA ASP A 356 1.20 4.50 19.48
C ASP A 356 1.85 4.48 18.10
N LEU A 357 1.15 4.98 17.08
CA LEU A 357 1.66 5.07 15.71
C LEU A 357 2.77 6.11 15.63
N VAL A 358 2.59 7.27 16.27
CA VAL A 358 3.59 8.35 16.33
C VAL A 358 4.84 7.88 17.08
N ALA A 359 4.67 7.24 18.24
CA ALA A 359 5.77 6.71 19.03
C ALA A 359 6.55 5.64 18.25
N ALA A 360 5.85 4.71 17.59
CA ALA A 360 6.48 3.70 16.74
C ALA A 360 7.22 4.33 15.55
N ASN A 361 6.64 5.33 14.89
CA ASN A 361 7.28 6.04 13.78
C ASN A 361 8.61 6.70 14.19
N LYS A 362 8.65 7.31 15.37
CA LYS A 362 9.87 7.89 15.94
C LYS A 362 10.97 6.84 16.11
N TRP A 363 10.63 5.66 16.61
CA TRP A 363 11.59 4.56 16.74
C TRP A 363 12.03 4.01 15.40
N LEU A 364 11.13 3.88 14.42
CA LEU A 364 11.47 3.47 13.06
C LEU A 364 12.50 4.42 12.41
N ARG A 365 12.36 5.74 12.60
CA ARG A 365 13.34 6.74 12.15
C ARG A 365 14.74 6.51 12.75
N LEU A 366 14.79 6.18 14.04
CA LEU A 366 16.05 5.86 14.71
C LEU A 366 16.66 4.57 14.14
N LEU A 367 15.85 3.53 13.97
CA LEU A 367 16.32 2.25 13.45
C LEU A 367 16.77 2.33 11.98
N ALA A 368 16.10 3.13 11.15
CA ALA A 368 16.47 3.29 9.73
C ALA A 368 17.82 4.00 9.55
N THR A 369 18.16 4.90 10.47
CA THR A 369 19.40 5.71 10.43
C THR A 369 20.60 5.07 11.13
N GLN A 370 20.39 3.98 11.89
CA GLN A 370 21.46 3.19 12.48
C GLN A 370 22.20 2.39 11.41
N ALA A 371 23.51 2.60 11.29
CA ALA A 371 24.32 2.07 10.19
C ALA A 371 25.32 0.97 10.61
N ASP A 372 25.42 0.59 11.89
CA ASP A 372 26.38 -0.44 12.30
C ASP A 372 25.88 -1.84 11.91
N PRO A 373 26.57 -2.56 11.01
CA PRO A 373 26.17 -3.91 10.61
C PRO A 373 26.31 -4.94 11.73
N ARG A 374 27.10 -4.67 12.79
CA ARG A 374 27.25 -5.57 13.94
C ARG A 374 25.99 -5.65 14.79
N ASP A 375 25.14 -4.62 14.72
CA ASP A 375 23.91 -4.52 15.52
C ASP A 375 22.66 -4.92 14.72
N ALA A 376 22.81 -5.41 13.49
CA ALA A 376 21.68 -5.69 12.59
C ALA A 376 20.67 -6.68 13.17
N ARG A 377 21.12 -7.72 13.90
CA ARG A 377 20.20 -8.66 14.58
C ARG A 377 19.42 -7.99 15.71
N ASP A 378 20.06 -7.11 16.47
CA ASP A 378 19.39 -6.36 17.55
C ASP A 378 18.41 -5.34 16.95
N ARG A 379 18.76 -4.71 15.83
CA ARG A 379 17.84 -3.87 15.04
C ARG A 379 16.64 -4.66 14.54
N MET A 380 16.82 -5.89 14.05
CA MET A 380 15.71 -6.76 13.65
C MET A 380 14.82 -7.13 14.83
N LEU A 381 15.40 -7.38 16.01
CA LEU A 381 14.64 -7.67 17.22
C LEU A 381 13.83 -6.45 17.69
N GLN A 382 14.44 -5.26 17.68
CA GLN A 382 13.75 -4.01 17.98
C GLN A 382 12.64 -3.72 16.95
N THR A 383 12.90 -4.00 15.67
CA THR A 383 11.90 -3.89 14.60
C THR A 383 10.72 -4.82 14.87
N LEU A 384 10.97 -6.09 15.21
CA LEU A 384 9.92 -7.06 15.53
C LEU A 384 9.02 -6.58 16.68
N ALA A 385 9.61 -6.05 17.76
CA ALA A 385 8.85 -5.48 18.87
C ALA A 385 7.98 -4.28 18.45
N LEU A 386 8.47 -3.45 17.51
CA LEU A 386 7.67 -2.37 16.92
C LEU A 386 6.53 -2.90 16.06
N LEU A 387 6.76 -3.96 15.27
CA LEU A 387 5.70 -4.57 14.45
C LEU A 387 4.53 -5.06 15.30
N GLU A 388 4.80 -5.73 16.43
CA GLU A 388 3.76 -6.22 17.34
C GLU A 388 2.96 -5.07 18.00
N ARG A 389 3.61 -3.93 18.27
CA ARG A 389 2.91 -2.73 18.74
C ARG A 389 2.07 -2.10 17.64
N LEU A 390 2.61 -2.02 16.42
CA LEU A 390 1.91 -1.48 15.25
C LEU A 390 0.69 -2.32 14.87
N GLN A 391 0.80 -3.66 14.91
CA GLN A 391 -0.32 -4.57 14.65
C GLN A 391 -1.50 -4.30 15.60
N ARG A 392 -1.22 -4.15 16.90
CA ARG A 392 -2.25 -3.79 17.89
C ARG A 392 -2.85 -2.42 17.64
N ALA A 393 -2.02 -1.42 17.32
CA ALA A 393 -2.49 -0.07 17.02
C ALA A 393 -3.40 -0.06 15.78
N VAL A 394 -3.01 -0.74 14.70
CA VAL A 394 -3.79 -0.84 13.46
C VAL A 394 -5.10 -1.59 13.69
N ALA A 395 -5.10 -2.68 14.46
CA ALA A 395 -6.32 -3.40 14.82
C ALA A 395 -7.29 -2.52 15.63
N ALA A 396 -6.78 -1.75 16.60
CA ALA A 396 -7.59 -0.83 17.38
C ALA A 396 -8.22 0.27 16.49
N GLN A 397 -7.49 0.80 15.51
CA GLN A 397 -8.03 1.77 14.54
C GLN A 397 -9.13 1.16 13.67
N ALA A 398 -8.95 -0.07 13.18
CA ALA A 398 -9.96 -0.77 12.41
C ALA A 398 -11.28 -0.92 13.20
N VAL A 399 -11.18 -1.35 14.47
CA VAL A 399 -12.34 -1.47 15.37
C VAL A 399 -13.00 -0.11 15.61
N ALA A 400 -12.23 0.96 15.83
CA ALA A 400 -12.77 2.30 16.05
C ALA A 400 -13.51 2.82 14.81
N LEU A 401 -12.94 2.67 13.62
CA LEU A 401 -13.56 3.07 12.35
C LEU A 401 -14.83 2.27 12.07
N LEU A 402 -14.81 0.95 12.30
CA LEU A 402 -16.01 0.11 12.19
C LEU A 402 -17.13 0.60 13.11
N GLY A 403 -16.81 0.88 14.37
CA GLY A 403 -17.77 1.40 15.35
C GLY A 403 -18.37 2.76 14.98
N LEU A 404 -17.65 3.59 14.21
CA LEU A 404 -18.12 4.87 13.72
C LEU A 404 -18.96 4.75 12.44
N LEU A 405 -18.50 3.95 11.48
CA LEU A 405 -19.04 3.93 10.12
C LEU A 405 -20.21 2.96 9.97
N GLN A 406 -20.12 1.76 10.57
CA GLN A 406 -21.12 0.71 10.36
C GLN A 406 -22.54 1.13 10.83
N PRO A 407 -22.72 1.73 12.02
CA PRO A 407 -24.06 2.16 12.46
C PRO A 407 -24.66 3.24 11.57
N ALA A 408 -23.83 4.17 11.09
CA ALA A 408 -24.27 5.23 10.18
C ALA A 408 -24.68 4.66 8.82
N ALA A 409 -23.90 3.70 8.30
CA ALA A 409 -24.20 3.01 7.04
C ALA A 409 -25.54 2.24 7.12
N GLU A 410 -25.80 1.53 8.22
CA GLU A 410 -27.06 0.81 8.44
C GLU A 410 -28.27 1.75 8.53
N GLN A 411 -28.15 2.85 9.29
CA GLN A 411 -29.22 3.84 9.41
C GLN A 411 -29.53 4.52 8.07
N LEU A 412 -28.51 4.92 7.33
CA LEU A 412 -28.67 5.55 6.02
C LEU A 412 -29.23 4.55 5.01
N GLY A 413 -28.67 3.33 4.98
CA GLY A 413 -29.10 2.25 4.10
C GLY A 413 -30.57 1.88 4.29
N GLY A 414 -31.03 1.79 5.55
CA GLY A 414 -32.43 1.54 5.88
C GLY A 414 -33.37 2.63 5.38
N ARG A 415 -32.98 3.91 5.45
CA ARG A 415 -33.79 5.05 4.96
C ARG A 415 -33.80 5.19 3.44
N LEU A 416 -32.70 4.82 2.78
CA LEU A 416 -32.55 4.89 1.33
C LEU A 416 -33.08 3.65 0.60
N GLY A 417 -33.54 2.63 1.34
CA GLY A 417 -34.04 1.38 0.76
C GLY A 417 -32.93 0.54 0.11
N VAL A 418 -31.70 0.64 0.60
CA VAL A 418 -30.58 -0.19 0.14
C VAL A 418 -30.85 -1.65 0.52
N ARG A 419 -30.48 -2.58 -0.36
CA ARG A 419 -30.63 -4.03 -0.11
C ARG A 419 -29.88 -4.43 1.17
N GLN A 420 -30.57 -5.12 2.07
CA GLN A 420 -30.03 -5.53 3.37
C GLN A 420 -28.80 -6.44 3.26
N GLU A 421 -28.65 -7.17 2.16
CA GLU A 421 -27.47 -8.00 1.87
C GLU A 421 -26.18 -7.18 1.68
N SER A 422 -26.29 -5.91 1.31
CA SER A 422 -25.14 -5.05 0.97
C SER A 422 -24.63 -4.20 2.14
N LEU A 423 -25.35 -4.17 3.27
CA LEU A 423 -25.05 -3.32 4.43
C LEU A 423 -24.08 -3.90 5.48
N PRO A 424 -24.05 -5.23 5.77
CA PRO A 424 -23.30 -5.78 6.90
C PRO A 424 -21.79 -5.57 6.88
N HIS A 425 -21.21 -5.21 5.73
CA HIS A 425 -19.77 -5.06 5.55
C HIS A 425 -19.36 -3.66 5.07
N ALA A 426 -20.27 -2.68 5.08
CA ALA A 426 -19.97 -1.34 4.57
C ALA A 426 -18.81 -0.67 5.33
N GLY A 427 -18.78 -0.81 6.66
CA GLY A 427 -17.67 -0.35 7.48
C GLY A 427 -16.38 -1.13 7.22
N GLU A 428 -16.45 -2.45 7.00
CA GLU A 428 -15.27 -3.27 6.70
C GLU A 428 -14.64 -2.87 5.37
N GLU A 429 -15.46 -2.63 4.35
CA GLU A 429 -14.98 -2.16 3.05
C GLU A 429 -14.34 -0.76 3.16
N ALA A 430 -14.85 0.11 4.02
CA ALA A 430 -14.21 1.40 4.31
C ALA A 430 -12.84 1.22 4.99
N VAL A 431 -12.73 0.31 5.97
CA VAL A 431 -11.45 0.00 6.62
C VAL A 431 -10.45 -0.62 5.63
N ARG A 432 -10.91 -1.53 4.76
CA ARG A 432 -10.08 -2.14 3.70
C ARG A 432 -9.66 -1.13 2.63
N GLY A 433 -10.47 -0.12 2.37
CA GLY A 433 -10.17 0.97 1.44
C GLY A 433 -9.14 1.98 1.98
N GLY A 434 -8.90 2.02 3.30
CA GLY A 434 -7.98 2.95 3.94
C GLY A 434 -6.51 2.50 3.97
N PRO A 435 -5.59 3.38 4.44
CA PRO A 435 -4.15 3.14 4.46
C PRO A 435 -3.72 2.13 5.53
N ALA A 436 -4.60 1.80 6.47
CA ALA A 436 -4.37 0.78 7.49
C ALA A 436 -4.25 -0.63 6.88
N ALA A 437 -4.98 -0.91 5.79
CA ALA A 437 -4.97 -2.20 5.13
C ALA A 437 -3.62 -2.57 4.50
N PRO A 438 -2.99 -1.74 3.63
CA PRO A 438 -1.66 -2.06 3.09
C PRO A 438 -0.58 -2.04 4.17
N LEU A 439 -0.72 -1.24 5.24
CA LEU A 439 0.17 -1.32 6.40
C LEU A 439 0.06 -2.69 7.09
N ALA A 440 -1.16 -3.18 7.35
CA ALA A 440 -1.36 -4.51 7.95
C ALA A 440 -0.73 -5.62 7.09
N GLN A 441 -0.88 -5.54 5.76
CA GLN A 441 -0.22 -6.47 4.82
C GLN A 441 1.30 -6.40 4.92
N LEU A 442 1.87 -5.19 4.99
CA LEU A 442 3.30 -4.99 5.18
C LEU A 442 3.78 -5.58 6.51
N LEU A 443 3.06 -5.35 7.61
CA LEU A 443 3.40 -5.93 8.92
C LEU A 443 3.39 -7.46 8.87
N ALA A 444 2.38 -8.07 8.25
CA ALA A 444 2.26 -9.52 8.08
C ALA A 444 3.36 -10.11 7.17
N LEU A 445 3.84 -9.33 6.20
CA LEU A 445 4.96 -9.72 5.33
C LEU A 445 6.30 -9.71 6.09
N LEU A 446 6.49 -8.76 7.01
CA LEU A 446 7.75 -8.53 7.72
C LEU A 446 7.96 -9.45 8.91
N GLU A 447 6.89 -9.76 9.64
CA GLU A 447 6.95 -10.41 10.95
C GLU A 447 7.58 -11.83 10.90
N PRO A 448 7.16 -12.76 10.01
CA PRO A 448 7.73 -14.10 9.98
C PRO A 448 9.24 -14.18 9.66
N PRO A 449 9.78 -13.49 8.63
CA PRO A 449 11.23 -13.55 8.36
C PRO A 449 12.07 -12.86 9.44
N LEU A 450 11.61 -11.75 10.04
CA LEU A 450 12.31 -11.10 11.15
C LEU A 450 12.34 -11.98 12.42
N ARG A 451 11.24 -12.66 12.73
CA ARG A 451 11.18 -13.61 13.85
C ARG A 451 12.17 -14.77 13.66
N ARG A 452 12.24 -15.35 12.46
CA ARG A 452 13.22 -16.39 12.14
C ARG A 452 14.66 -15.88 12.21
N ALA A 453 14.95 -14.71 11.63
CA ALA A 453 16.29 -14.12 11.64
C ALA A 453 16.82 -13.81 13.05
N THR A 454 15.92 -13.43 13.97
CA THR A 454 16.28 -13.13 15.36
C THR A 454 16.38 -14.40 16.22
N GLY A 455 16.05 -15.58 15.68
CA GLY A 455 16.06 -16.85 16.40
C GLY A 455 14.91 -16.98 17.40
N GLY A 456 13.82 -16.24 17.18
CA GLY A 456 12.57 -16.41 17.90
C GLY A 456 11.83 -17.66 17.40
N SER A 457 11.32 -18.48 18.33
CA SER A 457 10.32 -19.48 18.01
C SER A 457 9.00 -18.81 17.66
N VAL A 458 8.11 -19.52 16.93
CA VAL A 458 6.69 -19.13 16.75
C VAL A 458 5.98 -18.91 18.08
N TRP A 459 6.51 -19.51 19.15
CA TRP A 459 6.03 -19.36 20.51
C TRP A 459 6.87 -18.35 21.29
N GLN A 460 6.22 -17.37 21.92
CA GLN A 460 6.86 -16.45 22.86
C GLN A 460 6.39 -16.76 24.28
N ILE A 461 7.35 -16.98 25.18
CA ILE A 461 7.04 -17.17 26.60
C ILE A 461 6.73 -15.80 27.20
N ILE A 462 5.45 -15.50 27.40
CA ILE A 462 4.98 -14.22 27.98
C ILE A 462 4.98 -14.21 29.51
N SER A 463 5.00 -15.39 30.13
CA SER A 463 5.14 -15.57 31.57
C SER A 463 5.80 -16.92 31.83
N ARG A 464 6.78 -16.94 32.73
CA ARG A 464 7.27 -18.17 33.35
C ARG A 464 6.61 -18.21 34.71
N GLY A 465 5.88 -19.28 35.03
CA GLY A 465 5.29 -19.45 36.36
C GLY A 465 6.32 -19.12 37.44
N GLY A 466 5.95 -18.27 38.41
CA GLY A 466 6.87 -17.64 39.36
C GLY A 466 7.88 -18.62 39.96
N GLY A 467 9.16 -18.38 39.69
CA GLY A 467 10.24 -19.34 39.90
C GLY A 467 11.60 -18.65 39.81
N ASP A 468 11.74 -17.54 40.52
CA ASP A 468 12.95 -16.76 40.65
C ASP A 468 13.93 -17.57 41.51
N GLY A 469 14.82 -18.32 40.86
CA GLY A 469 15.88 -19.09 41.51
C GLY A 469 16.98 -18.25 42.18
N SER A 470 16.72 -17.03 42.62
CA SER A 470 17.64 -16.25 43.45
C SER A 470 17.30 -16.45 44.92
N GLY A 471 17.98 -17.40 45.53
CA GLY A 471 17.95 -17.60 46.96
C GLY A 471 18.43 -16.36 47.70
N THR A 472 17.49 -15.69 48.36
CA THR A 472 17.71 -15.14 49.70
C THR A 472 16.48 -15.52 50.50
N GLY A 473 16.65 -16.50 51.38
CA GLY A 473 15.59 -16.92 52.28
C GLY A 473 15.16 -15.74 53.13
N ASP A 474 13.89 -15.36 53.01
CA ASP A 474 13.05 -15.26 54.19
C ASP A 474 11.56 -15.30 53.80
N SER A 475 10.89 -16.34 54.29
CA SER A 475 9.55 -16.28 54.88
C SER A 475 8.45 -15.53 54.10
N GLY A 476 7.96 -16.11 53.00
CA GLY A 476 6.67 -15.78 52.38
C GLY A 476 6.39 -16.67 51.16
N GLY A 477 5.55 -17.69 51.30
CA GLY A 477 5.36 -18.78 50.35
C GLY A 477 5.01 -18.35 48.91
N GLY A 478 6.02 -18.29 48.04
CA GLY A 478 5.85 -18.24 46.59
C GLY A 478 5.63 -19.66 46.05
N ASN A 479 4.40 -19.99 45.71
CA ASN A 479 4.01 -21.28 45.16
C ASN A 479 4.57 -21.40 43.73
N ASN A 480 5.64 -22.19 43.54
CA ASN A 480 6.15 -22.56 42.22
C ASN A 480 5.08 -23.43 41.54
N THR A 481 4.12 -22.78 40.89
CA THR A 481 2.91 -23.42 40.38
C THR A 481 3.27 -24.14 39.10
N VAL A 482 3.47 -25.46 39.21
CA VAL A 482 3.59 -26.33 38.05
C VAL A 482 2.22 -26.38 37.37
N LEU A 483 2.09 -25.74 36.23
CA LEU A 483 0.91 -25.84 35.37
C LEU A 483 1.01 -27.14 34.58
N ALA A 484 0.01 -28.01 34.71
CA ALA A 484 -0.11 -29.25 33.96
C ALA A 484 -1.47 -29.31 33.27
N GLY A 485 -1.48 -29.83 32.05
CA GLY A 485 -2.68 -29.98 31.23
C GLY A 485 -2.46 -31.02 30.13
N TRP A 486 -3.52 -31.35 29.41
CA TRP A 486 -3.48 -32.27 28.29
C TRP A 486 -3.10 -31.54 27.01
N LEU A 487 -2.33 -32.19 26.14
CA LEU A 487 -2.13 -31.74 24.76
C LEU A 487 -3.04 -32.60 23.88
N ARG A 488 -3.87 -31.97 23.06
CA ARG A 488 -4.67 -32.63 22.03
C ARG A 488 -4.27 -32.06 20.67
N GLU A 489 -3.79 -32.93 19.80
CA GLU A 489 -3.40 -32.57 18.44
C GLU A 489 -4.54 -32.91 17.49
N GLU A 490 -4.93 -31.97 16.64
CA GLU A 490 -5.98 -32.15 15.63
C GLU A 490 -5.50 -31.64 14.27
N PRO A 491 -5.80 -32.36 13.17
CA PRO A 491 -5.36 -31.92 11.84
C PRO A 491 -6.07 -30.63 11.39
N HIS A 492 -7.34 -30.45 11.78
CA HIS A 492 -8.17 -29.30 11.41
C HIS A 492 -9.09 -28.86 12.53
N LEU A 493 -9.30 -27.54 12.68
CA LEU A 493 -10.15 -26.97 13.74
C LEU A 493 -11.62 -27.41 13.61
N ALA A 494 -12.06 -27.69 12.38
CA ALA A 494 -13.42 -28.16 12.09
C ALA A 494 -13.77 -29.46 12.83
N ALA A 495 -12.78 -30.29 13.18
CA ALA A 495 -12.99 -31.54 13.91
C ALA A 495 -13.54 -31.31 15.33
N VAL A 496 -13.24 -30.15 15.93
CA VAL A 496 -13.52 -29.86 17.33
C VAL A 496 -14.34 -28.58 17.54
N GLN A 497 -14.66 -27.82 16.47
CA GLN A 497 -15.32 -26.51 16.53
C GLN A 497 -16.68 -26.49 17.27
N HIS A 498 -17.38 -27.62 17.36
CA HIS A 498 -18.66 -27.75 18.06
C HIS A 498 -18.54 -28.39 19.45
N GLU A 499 -17.33 -28.71 19.90
CA GLU A 499 -17.09 -29.29 21.21
C GLU A 499 -17.07 -28.21 22.31
N ILE A 500 -17.41 -28.62 23.54
CA ILE A 500 -17.34 -27.78 24.74
C ILE A 500 -16.18 -28.27 25.61
N MET A 501 -15.12 -27.48 25.67
CA MET A 501 -13.83 -27.78 26.30
C MET A 501 -13.72 -27.15 27.69
N THR A 502 -14.60 -27.53 28.63
CA THR A 502 -14.67 -26.87 29.97
C THR A 502 -14.21 -27.75 31.13
N HIS A 503 -14.03 -29.05 30.93
CA HIS A 503 -13.83 -30.00 32.03
C HIS A 503 -12.37 -30.31 32.35
N GLN A 504 -11.45 -30.14 31.40
CA GLN A 504 -10.03 -30.44 31.57
C GLN A 504 -9.17 -29.30 30.99
N PRO A 505 -8.06 -28.92 31.66
CA PRO A 505 -7.11 -27.96 31.10
C PRO A 505 -6.40 -28.62 29.92
N THR A 506 -6.79 -28.23 28.71
CA THR A 506 -6.29 -28.81 27.46
C THR A 506 -5.72 -27.72 26.57
N VAL A 507 -4.51 -27.94 26.07
CA VAL A 507 -3.92 -27.20 24.95
C VAL A 507 -4.31 -27.93 23.68
N LEU A 508 -5.07 -27.27 22.82
CA LEU A 508 -5.43 -27.78 21.50
C LEU A 508 -4.39 -27.28 20.49
N LEU A 509 -3.64 -28.19 19.89
CA LEU A 509 -2.71 -27.90 18.81
C LEU A 509 -3.36 -28.31 17.49
N VAL A 510 -3.59 -27.34 16.60
CA VAL A 510 -4.27 -27.58 15.32
C VAL A 510 -3.31 -27.32 14.17
N ASP A 511 -3.15 -28.30 13.28
CA ASP A 511 -2.21 -28.20 12.16
C ASP A 511 -2.72 -27.30 11.02
N GLY A 512 -4.03 -27.12 10.88
CA GLY A 512 -4.62 -26.31 9.82
C GLY A 512 -5.96 -25.67 10.18
N ILE A 513 -6.15 -24.43 9.70
CA ILE A 513 -7.41 -23.69 9.72
C ILE A 513 -7.77 -23.27 8.30
N THR A 514 -9.04 -23.38 7.92
CA THR A 514 -9.56 -22.97 6.60
C THR A 514 -10.20 -21.58 6.64
N GLY A 515 -10.42 -21.02 7.84
CA GLY A 515 -10.87 -19.65 8.09
C GLY A 515 -12.39 -19.50 8.24
N SER A 516 -13.14 -20.59 8.11
CA SER A 516 -14.60 -20.65 8.32
C SER A 516 -14.98 -21.41 9.60
N GLU A 517 -13.99 -21.90 10.35
CA GLU A 517 -14.21 -22.64 11.59
C GLU A 517 -14.37 -21.72 12.80
N GLU A 518 -15.20 -22.14 13.74
CA GLU A 518 -15.36 -21.46 15.02
C GLU A 518 -14.42 -22.06 16.09
N ILE A 519 -13.97 -21.22 17.03
CA ILE A 519 -13.18 -21.68 18.18
C ILE A 519 -14.12 -22.45 19.12
N PRO A 520 -13.78 -23.70 19.54
CA PRO A 520 -14.61 -24.49 20.43
C PRO A 520 -14.95 -23.75 21.72
N GLN A 521 -16.16 -23.98 22.25
CA GLN A 521 -16.61 -23.28 23.44
C GLN A 521 -15.74 -23.66 24.65
N GLY A 522 -15.16 -22.67 25.33
CA GLY A 522 -14.25 -22.89 26.47
C GLY A 522 -12.76 -22.85 26.10
N CYS A 523 -12.42 -22.82 24.80
CA CYS A 523 -11.08 -22.53 24.33
C CYS A 523 -10.86 -21.02 24.14
N VAL A 524 -9.60 -20.58 24.31
CA VAL A 524 -9.14 -19.23 23.96
C VAL A 524 -8.05 -19.41 22.92
N ALA A 525 -8.18 -18.77 21.76
CA ALA A 525 -7.21 -18.82 20.66
C ALA A 525 -6.18 -17.71 20.74
#